data_AF-A0A5C6F4N1-F1
#
_entry.id   AF-A0A5C6F4N1-F1
#
_cell.length_a   1.000
_cell.length_b   1.000
_cell.length_c   1.000
_cell.angle_alpha   90.00
_cell.angle_beta   90.00
_cell.angle_gamma   90.00
#
_symmetry.space_group_name_H-M   'P 1'
#
loop_
_entity.id
_entity.type
_entity.pdbx_description
1 polymer ?
#
loop_
_entity_poly.entity_id
_entity_poly.type
_entity_poly.pdbx_seq_one_letter_code
_entity_poly.pdbx_strand_id
1 'polypeptide(L)'
;MSCCRFAPLLGLVLSAIFVAAIGGCRGNNFLAPPGSMNQQQANAIAHDPFPQSGIAPDDMASRPPDYQQPLPEAVRNRLVPDAMPWLGR
;
A
#
# COMPACT_ATOMS: atom_id res chain seq x y z
N MET A 1 -54.67 -7.01 -8.00
CA MET A 1 -53.48 -7.82 -8.35
C MET A 1 -52.33 -6.87 -8.71
N SER A 2 -51.66 -6.26 -7.71
CA SER A 2 -50.60 -5.26 -7.96
C SER A 2 -49.27 -5.60 -7.28
N CYS A 3 -49.19 -6.74 -6.59
CA CYS A 3 -48.02 -7.09 -5.78
C CYS A 3 -46.82 -7.56 -6.64
N CYS A 4 -47.06 -8.09 -7.85
CA CYS A 4 -46.01 -8.75 -8.64
C CYS A 4 -45.14 -7.82 -9.50
N ARG A 5 -45.42 -6.51 -9.53
CA ARG A 5 -44.71 -5.55 -10.42
C ARG A 5 -43.39 -5.02 -9.85
N PHE A 6 -43.13 -5.19 -8.55
CA PHE A 6 -41.91 -4.70 -7.88
C PHE A 6 -40.81 -5.77 -7.72
N ALA A 7 -41.15 -7.06 -7.88
CA ALA A 7 -40.19 -8.17 -7.78
C ALA A 7 -39.00 -8.09 -8.76
N PRO A 8 -39.15 -7.67 -10.04
CA PRO A 8 -38.00 -7.62 -10.94
C PRO A 8 -37.05 -6.44 -10.64
N LEU A 9 -37.57 -5.33 -10.10
CA LEU A 9 -36.77 -4.17 -9.71
C LEU A 9 -35.88 -4.48 -8.50
N LEU A 10 -36.43 -5.19 -7.51
CA LEU A 10 -35.65 -5.64 -6.34
C LEU A 10 -34.50 -6.58 -6.75
N GLY A 11 -34.77 -7.52 -7.68
CA GLY A 11 -33.76 -8.44 -8.20
C GLY A 11 -32.63 -7.73 -8.95
N LEU A 12 -32.94 -6.70 -9.73
CA LEU A 12 -31.94 -5.88 -10.43
C LEU A 12 -31.07 -5.06 -9.48
N VAL A 13 -31.65 -4.52 -8.40
CA VAL A 13 -30.89 -3.76 -7.40
C VAL A 13 -29.91 -4.69 -6.66
N LEU A 14 -30.37 -5.87 -6.25
CA LEU A 14 -29.53 -6.86 -5.55
C LEU A 14 -28.39 -7.37 -6.44
N SER A 15 -28.65 -7.63 -7.72
CA SER A 15 -27.60 -8.07 -8.65
C SER A 15 -26.57 -6.97 -8.92
N ALA A 16 -27.00 -5.71 -9.04
CA ALA A 16 -26.10 -4.57 -9.20
C ALA A 16 -25.18 -4.37 -7.98
N ILE A 17 -25.72 -4.50 -6.76
CA ILE A 17 -24.94 -4.44 -5.52
C ILE A 17 -23.93 -5.59 -5.47
N PHE A 18 -24.36 -6.80 -5.82
CA PHE A 18 -23.47 -7.96 -5.84
C PHE A 18 -22.31 -7.75 -6.81
N VAL A 19 -22.59 -7.34 -8.06
CA VAL A 19 -21.56 -7.03 -9.07
C VAL A 19 -20.61 -5.92 -8.60
N ALA A 20 -21.10 -4.90 -7.91
CA ALA A 20 -20.26 -3.85 -7.33
C ALA A 20 -19.39 -4.35 -6.16
N ALA A 21 -19.86 -5.35 -5.39
CA ALA A 21 -19.12 -5.91 -4.26
C ALA A 21 -17.99 -6.88 -4.69
N ILE A 22 -18.20 -7.65 -5.77
CA ILE A 22 -17.18 -8.56 -6.33
C ILE A 22 -16.31 -7.91 -7.43
N GLY A 23 -16.79 -6.84 -8.06
CA GLY A 23 -16.00 -6.00 -8.97
C GLY A 23 -15.00 -5.18 -8.16
N GLY A 24 -13.81 -5.74 -7.91
CA GLY A 24 -12.77 -5.05 -7.15
C GLY A 24 -12.41 -3.68 -7.74
N CYS A 25 -11.88 -2.78 -6.90
CA CYS A 25 -11.47 -1.41 -7.25
C CYS A 25 -10.20 -1.34 -8.13
N ARG A 26 -10.09 -2.15 -9.19
CA ARG A 26 -9.04 -2.01 -10.20
C ARG A 26 -9.30 -0.75 -11.02
N GLY A 27 -8.66 0.36 -10.66
CA GLY A 27 -8.63 1.58 -11.47
C GLY A 27 -9.47 2.75 -10.94
N ASN A 28 -9.79 2.77 -9.64
CA ASN A 28 -10.45 3.94 -9.06
C ASN A 28 -9.46 5.10 -8.91
N ASN A 29 -9.31 5.92 -9.96
CA ASN A 29 -8.41 7.08 -10.06
C ASN A 29 -8.76 8.27 -9.14
N PHE A 30 -9.66 8.11 -8.16
CA PHE A 30 -9.94 9.18 -7.18
C PHE A 30 -8.73 9.45 -6.27
N LEU A 31 -7.85 8.47 -6.11
CA LEU A 31 -6.58 8.62 -5.41
C LEU A 31 -5.44 8.67 -6.43
N ALA A 32 -4.39 9.42 -6.10
CA ALA A 32 -3.17 9.42 -6.89
C ALA A 32 -2.64 7.98 -7.00
N PRO A 33 -2.07 7.60 -8.16
CA PRO A 33 -1.48 6.28 -8.32
C PRO A 33 -0.38 6.09 -7.26
N PRO A 34 -0.24 4.89 -6.67
CA PRO A 34 0.67 4.63 -5.55
C PRO A 34 2.17 4.67 -5.92
N GLY A 35 2.52 5.10 -7.14
CA GLY A 35 3.88 5.08 -7.66
C GLY A 35 4.31 3.71 -8.19
N SER A 36 5.52 3.64 -8.73
CA SER A 36 6.13 2.38 -9.19
C SER A 36 6.44 1.45 -8.02
N MET A 37 6.62 0.16 -8.29
CA MET A 37 7.00 -0.81 -7.25
C MET A 37 8.27 -0.40 -6.51
N ASN A 38 9.25 0.17 -7.22
CA ASN A 38 10.49 0.66 -6.60
C ASN A 38 10.20 1.82 -5.63
N GLN A 39 9.35 2.77 -6.03
CA GLN A 39 8.94 3.88 -5.16
C GLN A 39 8.23 3.38 -3.90
N GLN A 40 7.34 2.40 -4.04
CA GLN A 40 6.62 1.82 -2.90
C GLN A 40 7.56 1.08 -1.95
N GLN A 41 8.48 0.28 -2.47
CA GLN A 41 9.47 -0.43 -1.67
C GLN A 41 10.41 0.55 -0.96
N ALA A 42 10.89 1.56 -1.67
CA ALA A 42 11.76 2.58 -1.10
C ALA A 42 11.04 3.33 0.04
N ASN A 43 9.76 3.67 -0.16
CA ASN A 43 8.94 4.32 0.86
C ASN A 43 8.75 3.44 2.10
N ALA A 44 8.54 2.13 1.92
CA ALA A 44 8.45 1.17 3.01
C ALA A 44 9.74 1.07 3.83
N ILE A 45 10.91 1.18 3.18
CA ILE A 45 12.22 1.19 3.85
C ILE A 45 12.43 2.51 4.61
N ALA A 46 12.09 3.66 4.01
CA ALA A 46 12.30 4.97 4.61
C ALA A 46 11.46 5.19 5.88
N HIS A 47 10.25 4.62 5.92
CA HIS A 47 9.31 4.73 7.04
C HIS A 47 9.26 3.47 7.91
N ASP A 48 10.31 2.64 7.88
CA ASP A 48 10.44 1.50 8.79
C ASP A 48 10.49 1.99 10.26
N PRO A 49 9.61 1.49 11.16
CA PRO A 49 9.59 1.92 12.56
C PRO A 49 10.81 1.46 13.36
N PHE A 50 11.57 0.48 12.85
CA PHE A 50 12.71 -0.10 13.56
C PHE A 50 14.01 0.69 13.34
N PRO A 51 14.91 0.72 14.35
CA PRO A 51 16.14 1.50 14.27
C PRO A 51 17.05 1.00 13.13
N GLN A 52 17.85 1.94 12.65
CA GLN A 52 18.87 1.69 11.63
C GLN A 52 20.25 1.56 12.29
N SER A 53 21.11 0.74 11.69
CA SER A 53 22.44 0.37 12.22
C SER A 53 23.48 1.50 12.33
N GLY A 54 23.17 2.73 11.89
CA GLY A 54 24.14 3.83 11.80
C GLY A 54 23.97 4.96 12.82
N ILE A 55 22.92 4.95 13.64
CA ILE A 55 22.59 6.05 14.57
C ILE A 55 22.80 5.66 16.04
N ALA A 56 22.50 4.41 16.38
CA ALA A 56 22.60 3.87 17.73
C ALA A 56 23.15 2.43 17.68
N PRO A 57 23.57 1.86 18.83
CA PRO A 57 23.89 0.43 18.91
C PRO A 57 22.74 -0.42 18.37
N ASP A 58 23.08 -1.48 17.65
CA ASP A 58 22.10 -2.34 17.00
C ASP A 58 21.25 -3.07 18.06
N ASP A 59 20.00 -2.64 18.22
CA ASP A 59 19.02 -3.28 19.09
C ASP A 59 18.29 -4.38 18.30
N MET A 60 19.05 -5.40 17.90
CA MET A 60 18.56 -6.56 17.12
C MET A 60 17.39 -7.29 17.81
N ALA A 61 17.18 -7.08 19.11
CA ALA A 61 16.08 -7.67 19.87
C ALA A 61 14.74 -6.97 19.61
N SER A 62 14.76 -5.70 19.18
CA SER A 62 13.55 -4.92 18.93
C SER A 62 12.84 -5.32 17.63
N ARG A 63 13.59 -5.77 16.62
CA ARG A 63 13.07 -6.14 15.31
C ARG A 63 12.59 -7.60 15.30
N PRO A 64 11.37 -7.91 14.82
CA PRO A 64 10.92 -9.28 14.68
C PRO A 64 11.80 -10.07 13.69
N PRO A 65 12.00 -11.40 13.89
CA PRO A 65 12.93 -12.20 13.07
C PRO A 65 12.58 -12.24 11.58
N ASP A 66 11.30 -12.20 11.24
CA ASP A 66 10.81 -12.28 9.85
C ASP A 66 10.88 -10.94 9.10
N TYR A 67 11.24 -9.85 9.79
CA TYR A 67 11.30 -8.53 9.17
C TYR A 67 12.61 -8.34 8.42
N GLN A 68 12.51 -7.60 7.31
CA GLN A 68 13.67 -7.20 6.51
C GLN A 68 14.73 -6.53 7.40
N GLN A 69 15.99 -6.96 7.28
CA GLN A 69 17.10 -6.32 7.98
C GLN A 69 17.43 -4.94 7.35
N PRO A 70 17.97 -3.98 8.13
CA PRO A 70 18.38 -2.68 7.62
C PRO A 70 19.31 -2.81 6.41
N LEU A 71 19.10 -1.96 5.40
CA LEU A 71 19.98 -1.92 4.23
C LEU A 71 21.37 -1.39 4.63
N PRO A 72 22.44 -1.84 3.93
CA PRO A 72 23.75 -1.21 4.05
C PRO A 72 23.68 0.29 3.77
N GLU A 73 24.43 1.09 4.53
CA GLU A 73 24.40 2.55 4.44
C GLU A 73 24.63 3.07 3.01
N ALA A 74 25.57 2.48 2.27
CA ALA A 74 25.87 2.86 0.90
C ALA A 74 24.66 2.70 -0.06
N VAL A 75 23.82 1.69 0.16
CA VAL A 75 22.59 1.47 -0.62
C VAL A 75 21.50 2.42 -0.16
N ARG A 76 21.35 2.57 1.15
CA ARG A 76 20.36 3.47 1.77
C ARG A 76 20.56 4.92 1.33
N ASN A 77 21.80 5.39 1.24
CA ASN A 77 22.13 6.77 0.84
C ASN A 77 21.75 7.07 -0.62
N ARG A 78 21.55 6.05 -1.46
CA ARG A 78 21.06 6.22 -2.84
C ARG A 78 19.54 6.10 -2.97
N LEU A 79 18.84 5.64 -1.93
CA LEU A 79 17.41 5.36 -1.98
C LEU A 79 16.56 6.60 -2.27
N VAL A 80 16.89 7.73 -1.64
CA VAL A 80 16.21 9.01 -1.86
C VAL A 80 16.44 9.56 -3.27
N PRO A 81 17.69 9.74 -3.76
CA PRO A 81 17.91 10.27 -5.11
C PRO A 81 17.39 9.34 -6.22
N ASP A 82 17.42 8.02 -6.02
CA ASP A 82 17.05 7.06 -7.07
C ASP A 82 15.54 6.79 -7.12
N ALA A 83 14.86 6.74 -5.97
CA ALA A 83 13.47 6.30 -5.88
C ALA A 83 12.51 7.32 -5.24
N MET A 84 13.00 8.27 -4.46
CA MET A 84 12.15 9.22 -3.71
C MET A 84 12.65 10.67 -3.78
N PRO A 85 12.89 11.24 -4.99
CA PRO A 85 13.51 12.56 -5.13
C PRO A 85 12.69 13.72 -4.53
N TRP A 86 11.41 13.49 -4.23
CA TRP A 86 10.53 14.45 -3.57
C TRP A 86 10.74 14.58 -2.06
N LEU A 87 11.45 13.63 -1.41
CA LEU A 87 11.65 13.65 0.05
C LEU A 87 12.72 14.67 0.50
N GLY A 88 13.34 15.37 -0.45
CA GLY A 88 14.39 16.35 -0.19
C GLY A 88 15.76 15.72 0.10
N ARG A 89 16.81 16.55 0.11
CA ARG A 89 18.12 16.23 0.66
C ARG A 89 18.29 16.91 2.00
#